data_AF-A0ABD5SIJ3-F1
#
_entry.id   AF-A0ABD5SIJ3-F1
#
_cell.length_a   1.000
_cell.length_b   1.000
_cell.length_c   1.000
_cell.angle_alpha   90.00
_cell.angle_beta   90.00
_cell.angle_gamma   90.00
#
_symmetry.space_group_name_H-M   'P 1'
#
loop_
_entity.id
_entity.type
_entity.pdbx_description
1 polymer ?
#
loop_
_entity_poly.entity_id
_entity_poly.type
_entity_poly.pdbx_seq_one_letter_code
_entity_poly.pdbx_strand_id
1 'polypeptide(L)'
;MVRNSYPVMHAAIEPVDLLAKAIDEYLSVFVREKHSAVMIHEANSYFAVETPTRFLGEPFHLTRSPQGKVILAHMPDEFRRNILEMDDLDTQRRDELEQELEAITNQRLLVDDGQTHENIWAVAAPVRTGSEIYGSLMISTIRHRLVDQQARTELSDLLDRTVQEVEHRLAKYDFDDLYTTW
;
A
#
# COMPACT_ATOMS: atom_id res chain seq x y z
N MET A 1 16.12 -10.23 3.36
CA MET A 1 15.52 -8.91 3.13
C MET A 1 16.14 -7.92 4.11
N VAL A 2 16.73 -6.84 3.62
CA VAL A 2 17.21 -5.75 4.47
C VAL A 2 16.27 -4.58 4.22
N ARG A 3 15.26 -4.38 5.08
CA ARG A 3 14.21 -3.35 4.88
C ARG A 3 14.80 -1.95 4.67
N ASN A 4 15.94 -1.68 5.30
CA ASN A 4 16.67 -0.42 5.19
C ASN A 4 17.26 -0.16 3.80
N SER A 5 17.21 -1.11 2.86
CA SER A 5 17.65 -0.90 1.47
C SER A 5 16.58 -0.26 0.58
N TYR A 6 15.35 -0.11 1.06
CA TYR A 6 14.27 0.52 0.30
C TYR A 6 14.24 2.03 0.60
N PRO A 7 14.37 2.93 -0.40
CA PRO A 7 14.30 4.38 -0.19
C PRO A 7 13.03 4.83 0.55
N VAL A 8 11.88 4.21 0.24
CA VAL A 8 10.61 4.49 0.91
C VAL A 8 10.63 4.20 2.40
N MET A 9 11.47 3.27 2.88
CA MET A 9 11.62 3.01 4.31
C MET A 9 12.08 4.29 5.03
N HIS A 10 13.11 4.96 4.51
CA HIS A 10 13.66 6.17 5.13
C HIS A 10 12.70 7.36 5.03
N ALA A 11 11.96 7.48 3.93
CA ALA A 11 11.02 8.57 3.73
C ALA A 11 9.72 8.39 4.54
N ALA A 12 9.26 7.15 4.76
CA ALA A 12 7.93 6.86 5.29
C ALA A 12 7.86 6.66 6.80
N ILE A 13 8.92 6.20 7.48
CA ILE A 13 8.85 5.85 8.92
C ILE A 13 8.27 6.99 9.75
N GLU A 14 8.88 8.19 9.69
CA GLU A 14 8.45 9.30 10.56
C GLU A 14 7.02 9.77 10.24
N PRO A 15 6.62 10.06 8.98
CA PRO A 15 5.24 10.48 8.69
C PRO A 15 4.20 9.41 9.08
N VAL A 16 4.51 8.13 8.85
CA VAL A 16 3.62 7.01 9.18
C VAL A 16 3.48 6.87 10.69
N ASP A 17 4.56 6.92 11.45
CA ASP A 17 4.53 6.80 12.92
C ASP A 17 3.79 7.97 13.56
N LEU A 18 3.98 9.19 13.03
CA LEU A 18 3.26 10.39 13.48
C LEU A 18 1.76 10.29 13.20
N LEU A 19 1.38 9.88 11.99
CA LEU A 19 -0.03 9.71 11.63
C LEU A 19 -0.67 8.64 12.51
N ALA A 20 -0.05 7.46 12.63
CA ALA A 20 -0.55 6.35 13.43
C ALA A 20 -0.84 6.76 14.88
N LYS A 21 0.05 7.56 15.47
CA LYS A 21 -0.14 8.11 16.82
C LYS A 21 -1.27 9.14 16.91
N ALA A 22 -1.50 9.91 15.85
CA ALA A 22 -2.52 10.96 15.83
C ALA A 22 -3.94 10.42 15.68
N ILE A 23 -4.12 9.38 14.86
CA ILE A 23 -5.45 8.80 14.58
C ILE A 23 -5.75 7.53 15.38
N ASP A 24 -4.75 6.98 16.05
CA ASP A 24 -4.84 5.71 16.80
C ASP A 24 -5.31 4.51 15.96
N GLU A 25 -4.85 4.44 14.71
CA GLU A 25 -5.14 3.36 13.77
C GLU A 25 -3.88 2.63 13.31
N TYR A 26 -4.04 1.42 12.77
CA TYR A 26 -2.94 0.61 12.25
C TYR A 26 -2.52 1.08 10.85
N LEU A 27 -1.22 1.35 10.69
CA LEU A 27 -0.63 1.74 9.41
C LEU A 27 0.43 0.75 8.97
N SER A 28 0.60 0.62 7.65
CA SER A 28 1.57 -0.27 7.06
C SER A 28 2.21 0.32 5.81
N VAL A 29 3.49 -0.02 5.60
CA VAL A 29 4.27 0.32 4.42
C VAL A 29 4.60 -0.96 3.66
N PHE A 30 4.28 -0.99 2.37
CA PHE A 30 4.54 -2.13 1.49
C PHE A 30 5.43 -1.76 0.33
N VAL A 31 6.26 -2.71 -0.12
CA VAL A 31 7.06 -2.61 -1.34
C VAL A 31 6.77 -3.78 -2.26
N ARG A 32 7.10 -3.66 -3.55
CA ARG A 32 7.09 -4.81 -4.46
C ARG A 32 8.37 -5.61 -4.29
N GLU A 33 8.25 -6.91 -4.04
CA GLU A 33 9.33 -7.87 -4.26
C GLU A 33 8.89 -8.90 -5.30
N LYS A 34 9.59 -8.97 -6.43
CA LYS A 34 9.24 -9.84 -7.57
C LYS A 34 7.76 -9.67 -7.97
N HIS A 35 6.91 -10.66 -7.68
CA HIS A 35 5.50 -10.72 -8.03
C HIS A 35 4.57 -10.59 -6.80
N SER A 36 5.07 -9.99 -5.71
CA SER A 36 4.32 -9.86 -4.45
C SER A 36 4.51 -8.48 -3.83
N ALA A 37 3.53 -8.06 -3.04
CA ALA A 37 3.68 -6.94 -2.12
C ALA A 37 4.18 -7.46 -0.77
N VAL A 38 5.12 -6.77 -0.14
CA VAL A 38 5.77 -7.20 1.10
C VAL A 38 5.75 -6.04 2.09
N MET A 39 5.30 -6.31 3.32
CA MET A 39 5.29 -5.31 4.39
C MET A 39 6.70 -5.08 4.94
N ILE A 40 7.17 -3.83 4.89
CA ILE A 40 8.50 -3.43 5.37
C ILE A 40 8.46 -2.57 6.64
N HIS A 41 7.30 -2.00 6.99
CA HIS A 41 7.09 -1.26 8.22
C HIS A 41 5.62 -1.33 8.64
N GLU A 42 5.39 -1.27 9.95
CA GLU A 42 4.06 -1.18 10.55
C GLU A 42 4.10 -0.21 11.74
N ALA A 43 3.02 0.53 11.95
CA ALA A 43 2.85 1.44 13.07
C ALA A 43 1.51 1.20 13.78
N ASN A 44 1.52 1.40 15.10
CA ASN A 44 0.39 1.13 16.00
C ASN A 44 -0.15 -0.32 15.93
N SER A 45 0.74 -1.30 16.09
CA SER A 45 0.40 -2.73 16.03
C SER A 45 -0.53 -3.23 17.14
N TYR A 46 -0.89 -2.39 18.13
CA TYR A 46 -1.97 -2.69 19.08
C TYR A 46 -3.33 -2.88 18.40
N PHE A 47 -3.54 -2.24 17.25
CA PHE A 47 -4.74 -2.37 16.42
C PHE A 47 -4.56 -3.33 15.25
N ALA A 48 -3.39 -3.98 15.13
CA ALA A 48 -3.22 -5.04 14.16
C ALA A 48 -4.30 -6.10 14.40
N VAL A 49 -4.89 -6.62 13.32
CA VAL A 49 -5.74 -7.80 13.41
C VAL A 49 -4.94 -8.87 14.14
N GLU A 50 -5.46 -9.42 15.23
CA GLU A 50 -4.83 -10.53 15.94
C GLU A 50 -4.73 -11.71 14.98
N THR A 51 -3.60 -11.81 14.29
CA THR A 51 -3.24 -12.94 13.46
C THR A 51 -2.17 -13.75 14.18
N PRO A 52 -2.13 -15.09 13.99
CA PRO A 52 -1.13 -15.94 14.64
C PRO A 52 0.32 -15.57 14.28
N THR A 53 0.52 -14.82 13.19
CA THR A 53 1.81 -14.47 12.62
C THR A 53 1.83 -12.99 12.24
N ARG A 54 2.88 -12.26 12.65
CA ARG A 54 3.13 -10.89 12.14
C ARG A 54 3.32 -10.96 10.63
N PHE A 55 2.64 -10.11 9.88
CA PHE A 55 2.75 -10.02 8.41
C PHE A 55 4.07 -9.43 7.91
N LEU A 56 4.97 -9.13 8.83
CA LEU A 56 6.22 -8.44 8.60
C LEU A 56 7.15 -9.29 7.73
N GLY A 57 7.14 -9.04 6.42
CA GLY A 57 7.95 -9.77 5.42
C GLY A 57 7.19 -10.88 4.69
N GLU A 58 5.91 -11.09 5.01
CA GLU A 58 5.05 -12.05 4.32
C GLU A 58 4.63 -11.51 2.93
N PRO A 59 4.59 -12.36 1.89
CA PRO A 59 4.18 -11.96 0.56
C PRO A 59 2.65 -11.90 0.42
N PHE A 60 2.15 -10.77 -0.08
CA PHE A 60 0.75 -10.56 -0.46
C PHE A 60 0.59 -10.56 -1.98
N HIS A 61 -0.53 -11.10 -2.46
CA HIS A 61 -0.86 -11.14 -3.89
C HIS A 61 -1.11 -9.74 -4.45
N LEU A 62 -0.49 -9.43 -5.59
CA LEU A 62 -0.67 -8.14 -6.28
C LEU A 62 -2.08 -7.93 -6.85
N THR A 63 -2.83 -9.00 -7.14
CA THR A 63 -4.17 -8.92 -7.75
C THR A 63 -5.32 -9.06 -6.74
N ARG A 64 -5.02 -9.44 -5.49
CA ARG A 64 -6.04 -9.78 -4.47
C ARG A 64 -5.98 -8.90 -3.23
N SER A 65 -4.82 -8.33 -2.91
CA SER A 65 -4.65 -7.47 -1.73
C SER A 65 -4.77 -5.99 -2.09
N PRO A 66 -5.32 -5.13 -1.21
CA PRO A 66 -5.46 -3.71 -1.51
C PRO A 66 -4.12 -3.02 -1.81
N GLN A 67 -3.13 -3.24 -0.93
CA GLN A 67 -1.77 -2.75 -1.10
C GLN A 67 -1.10 -3.25 -2.39
N GLY A 68 -1.43 -4.49 -2.80
CA GLY A 68 -0.91 -5.13 -3.99
C GLY A 68 -1.53 -4.56 -5.27
N LYS A 69 -2.84 -4.37 -5.29
CA LYS A 69 -3.57 -3.77 -6.43
C LYS A 69 -3.12 -2.34 -6.67
N VAL A 70 -2.91 -1.58 -5.59
CA VAL A 70 -2.34 -0.23 -5.67
C VAL A 70 -0.94 -0.23 -6.27
N ILE A 71 -0.08 -1.15 -5.85
CA ILE A 71 1.24 -1.30 -6.46
C ILE A 71 1.11 -1.67 -7.95
N LEU A 72 0.28 -2.66 -8.27
CA LEU A 72 0.10 -3.19 -9.62
C LEU A 72 -0.49 -2.16 -10.60
N ALA A 73 -1.40 -1.31 -10.14
CA ALA A 73 -2.05 -0.27 -10.96
C ALA A 73 -1.02 0.70 -11.57
N HIS A 74 0.06 0.96 -10.84
CA HIS A 74 1.13 1.89 -11.23
C HIS A 74 2.38 1.19 -11.79
N MET A 75 2.35 -0.13 -12.00
CA MET A 75 3.44 -0.84 -12.68
C MET A 75 3.35 -0.66 -14.21
N PRO A 76 4.47 -0.83 -14.94
CA PRO A 76 4.46 -0.84 -16.39
C PRO A 76 3.47 -1.88 -16.95
N ASP A 77 2.84 -1.57 -18.08
CA ASP A 77 1.81 -2.41 -18.71
C ASP A 77 2.27 -3.85 -18.95
N GLU A 78 3.53 -4.04 -19.35
CA GLU A 78 4.10 -5.37 -19.56
C GLU A 78 4.15 -6.19 -18.27
N PHE A 79 4.62 -5.58 -17.18
CA PHE A 79 4.64 -6.25 -15.88
C PHE A 79 3.23 -6.59 -15.42
N ARG A 80 2.29 -5.65 -15.57
CA ARG A 80 0.89 -5.85 -15.20
C ARG A 80 0.27 -7.02 -15.97
N ARG A 81 0.44 -7.08 -17.29
CA ARG A 81 -0.04 -8.20 -18.12
C ARG A 81 0.55 -9.54 -17.65
N ASN A 82 1.86 -9.59 -17.40
CA ASN A 82 2.51 -10.81 -16.92
C ASN A 82 1.91 -11.31 -15.59
N ILE A 83 1.62 -10.40 -14.64
CA ILE A 83 0.97 -10.76 -13.37
C ILE A 83 -0.46 -11.30 -13.60
N LEU A 84 -1.25 -10.66 -14.46
CA LEU A 84 -2.62 -11.08 -14.78
C LEU A 84 -2.68 -12.43 -15.51
N GLU A 85 -1.64 -12.78 -16.27
CA GLU A 85 -1.48 -14.08 -16.90
C GLU A 85 -1.08 -15.16 -15.88
N MET A 86 -0.24 -14.83 -14.90
CA MET A 86 0.20 -15.77 -13.86
C MET A 86 -0.90 -16.20 -12.89
N ASP A 87 -1.87 -15.32 -12.61
CA ASP A 87 -2.92 -15.59 -11.61
C ASP A 87 -4.10 -16.43 -12.14
N ASP A 88 -4.04 -16.88 -13.41
CA ASP A 88 -5.03 -17.75 -14.08
C ASP A 88 -6.48 -17.30 -13.85
N LEU A 89 -6.71 -15.99 -13.95
CA LEU A 89 -8.02 -15.38 -13.78
C LEU A 89 -8.91 -15.71 -14.99
N ASP A 90 -10.18 -16.02 -14.74
CA ASP A 90 -11.17 -16.06 -15.81
C ASP A 90 -11.36 -14.68 -16.46
N THR A 91 -11.94 -14.65 -17.66
CA THR A 91 -12.11 -13.41 -18.44
C THR A 91 -12.88 -12.35 -17.67
N GLN A 92 -13.96 -12.73 -16.98
CA GLN A 92 -14.79 -11.76 -16.25
C GLN A 92 -13.99 -11.13 -15.11
N ARG A 93 -13.29 -11.95 -14.32
CA ARG A 93 -12.51 -11.46 -13.19
C ARG A 93 -11.31 -10.63 -13.64
N ARG A 94 -10.71 -10.96 -14.79
CA ARG A 94 -9.66 -10.16 -15.41
C ARG A 94 -10.20 -8.77 -15.79
N ASP A 95 -11.34 -8.71 -16.49
CA ASP A 95 -11.93 -7.44 -16.91
C ASP A 95 -12.33 -6.56 -15.71
N GLU A 96 -12.89 -7.16 -14.66
CA GLU A 96 -13.19 -6.47 -13.39
C GLU A 96 -11.91 -5.91 -12.76
N LEU A 97 -10.85 -6.71 -12.67
CA LEU A 97 -9.59 -6.27 -12.09
C LEU A 97 -8.94 -5.17 -12.93
N GLU A 98 -8.97 -5.23 -14.26
CA GLU A 98 -8.46 -4.16 -15.11
C GLU A 98 -9.19 -2.82 -14.85
N GLN A 99 -10.51 -2.85 -14.71
CA GLN A 99 -11.30 -1.68 -14.33
C GLN A 99 -10.97 -1.17 -12.93
N GLU A 100 -10.76 -2.07 -11.96
CA GLU A 100 -10.31 -1.71 -10.61
C GLU A 100 -8.94 -1.00 -10.68
N LEU A 101 -7.98 -1.52 -11.45
CA LEU A 101 -6.63 -0.93 -11.58
C LEU A 101 -6.65 0.42 -12.29
N GLU A 102 -7.53 0.61 -13.28
CA GLU A 102 -7.75 1.90 -13.93
C GLU A 102 -8.34 2.92 -12.94
N ALA A 103 -9.34 2.51 -12.16
CA ALA A 103 -9.93 3.37 -11.13
C ALA A 103 -8.90 3.79 -10.07
N ILE A 104 -8.03 2.87 -9.63
CA ILE A 104 -6.94 3.16 -8.69
C ILE A 104 -5.95 4.17 -9.29
N THR A 105 -5.59 4.02 -10.56
CA THR A 105 -4.68 4.95 -11.25
C THR A 105 -5.25 6.36 -11.26
N ASN A 106 -6.55 6.48 -11.54
CA ASN A 106 -7.26 7.76 -11.62
C ASN A 106 -7.48 8.42 -10.24
N GLN A 107 -7.85 7.63 -9.22
CA GLN A 107 -8.17 8.12 -7.88
C GLN A 107 -6.95 8.24 -6.97
N ARG A 108 -5.85 7.57 -7.32
CA ARG A 108 -4.63 7.41 -6.50
C ARG A 108 -4.88 6.77 -5.13
N LEU A 109 -5.98 6.04 -4.97
CA LEU A 109 -6.27 5.28 -3.77
C LEU A 109 -7.18 4.10 -4.08
N LEU A 110 -7.22 3.15 -3.15
CA LEU A 110 -8.16 2.04 -3.14
C LEU A 110 -8.77 1.93 -1.74
N VAL A 111 -10.10 2.03 -1.64
CA VAL A 111 -10.83 1.68 -0.43
C VAL A 111 -11.33 0.25 -0.54
N ASP A 112 -10.97 -0.58 0.43
CA ASP A 112 -11.47 -1.93 0.61
C ASP A 112 -12.38 -1.99 1.84
N ASP A 113 -13.70 -1.97 1.63
CA ASP A 113 -14.71 -2.06 2.68
C ASP A 113 -15.15 -3.52 2.93
N GLY A 114 -14.19 -4.37 3.27
CA GLY A 114 -14.44 -5.78 3.62
C GLY A 114 -14.46 -6.75 2.45
N GLN A 115 -13.95 -6.38 1.28
CA GLN A 115 -13.87 -7.27 0.12
C GLN A 115 -12.75 -8.30 0.27
N THR A 116 -11.57 -7.88 0.76
CA THR A 116 -10.45 -8.81 0.99
C THR A 116 -10.64 -9.60 2.28
N HIS A 117 -11.14 -8.94 3.32
CA HIS A 117 -11.44 -9.56 4.60
C HIS A 117 -12.67 -8.90 5.23
N GLU A 118 -13.77 -9.64 5.39
CA GLU A 118 -15.11 -9.12 5.73
C GLU A 118 -15.19 -8.17 6.94
N ASN A 119 -14.29 -8.35 7.91
CA ASN A 119 -14.24 -7.57 9.15
C ASN A 119 -13.30 -6.37 9.11
N ILE A 120 -12.60 -6.14 8.00
CA ILE A 120 -11.56 -5.12 7.86
C ILE A 120 -12.00 -4.07 6.86
N TRP A 121 -11.86 -2.82 7.28
CA TRP A 121 -11.86 -1.69 6.36
C TRP A 121 -10.41 -1.26 6.15
N ALA A 122 -10.02 -1.04 4.91
CA ALA A 122 -8.69 -0.53 4.58
C ALA A 122 -8.78 0.53 3.49
N VAL A 123 -7.82 1.46 3.53
CA VAL A 123 -7.53 2.34 2.41
C VAL A 123 -6.04 2.28 2.12
N ALA A 124 -5.70 2.08 0.85
CA ALA A 124 -4.33 1.98 0.37
C ALA A 124 -4.05 3.03 -0.71
N ALA A 125 -2.85 3.57 -0.74
CA ALA A 125 -2.44 4.60 -1.70
C ALA A 125 -0.97 4.40 -2.14
N PRO A 126 -0.64 4.72 -3.40
CA PRO A 126 0.67 4.46 -4.00
C PRO A 126 1.68 5.52 -3.56
N VAL A 127 2.92 5.11 -3.31
CA VAL A 127 4.03 6.06 -3.12
C VAL A 127 4.87 6.06 -4.39
N ARG A 128 4.90 7.17 -5.12
CA ARG A 128 5.63 7.28 -6.39
C ARG A 128 6.32 8.62 -6.61
N THR A 129 7.39 8.62 -7.39
CA THR A 129 8.02 9.85 -7.92
C THR A 129 8.10 9.75 -9.44
N GLY A 130 7.46 10.68 -10.15
CA GLY A 130 7.30 10.57 -11.60
C GLY A 130 6.52 9.30 -11.98
N SER A 131 7.13 8.46 -12.82
CA SER A 131 6.60 7.16 -13.25
C SER A 131 7.06 5.99 -12.37
N GLU A 132 7.98 6.21 -11.43
CA GLU A 132 8.52 5.14 -10.59
C GLU A 132 7.71 4.99 -9.31
N ILE A 133 7.31 3.75 -9.03
CA ILE A 133 6.58 3.39 -7.81
C ILE A 133 7.53 2.73 -6.80
N TYR A 134 7.53 3.27 -5.59
CA TYR A 134 8.37 2.83 -4.49
C TYR A 134 7.64 1.90 -3.52
N GLY A 135 6.30 1.87 -3.57
CA GLY A 135 5.49 1.05 -2.70
C GLY A 135 4.07 1.55 -2.54
N SER A 136 3.42 1.15 -1.46
CA SER A 136 2.13 1.66 -1.02
C SER A 136 2.06 1.86 0.49
N LEU A 137 1.28 2.85 0.91
CA LEU A 137 0.88 3.05 2.30
C LEU A 137 -0.55 2.58 2.47
N MET A 138 -0.87 2.07 3.66
CA MET A 138 -2.21 1.58 3.97
C MET A 138 -2.59 1.91 5.42
N ILE A 139 -3.83 2.36 5.60
CA ILE A 139 -4.52 2.35 6.90
C ILE A 139 -5.44 1.14 6.91
N SER A 140 -5.51 0.42 8.03
CA SER A 140 -6.49 -0.65 8.22
C SER A 140 -7.09 -0.61 9.61
N THR A 141 -8.39 -0.86 9.69
CA THR A 141 -9.11 -0.89 10.97
C THR A 141 -10.23 -1.92 10.96
N ILE A 142 -10.78 -2.17 12.13
CA ILE A 142 -11.93 -3.06 12.27
C ILE A 142 -13.17 -2.34 11.75
N ARG A 143 -13.78 -2.91 10.70
CA ARG A 143 -14.87 -2.31 9.94
C ARG A 143 -16.04 -1.81 10.80
N HIS A 144 -16.40 -2.56 11.85
CA HIS A 144 -17.51 -2.18 12.73
C HIS A 144 -17.19 -1.01 13.68
N ARG A 145 -15.92 -0.64 13.86
CA ARG A 145 -15.52 0.57 14.60
C ARG A 145 -15.66 1.82 13.73
N LEU A 146 -15.60 1.64 12.40
CA LEU A 146 -15.62 2.70 11.40
C LEU A 146 -16.97 2.76 10.66
N VAL A 147 -18.04 3.04 11.41
CA VAL A 147 -19.42 3.14 10.89
C VAL A 147 -19.74 4.49 10.22
N ASP A 148 -18.98 5.53 10.54
CA ASP A 148 -19.19 6.88 10.03
C ASP A 148 -18.51 7.07 8.66
N GLN A 149 -19.30 7.50 7.66
CA GLN A 149 -18.80 7.85 6.33
C GLN A 149 -17.83 9.02 6.40
N GLN A 150 -18.06 9.99 7.29
CA GLN A 150 -17.15 11.13 7.45
C GLN A 150 -15.78 10.67 7.93
N ALA A 151 -15.73 9.75 8.90
CA ALA A 151 -14.46 9.18 9.37
C ALA A 151 -13.71 8.43 8.25
N ARG A 152 -14.41 7.69 7.39
CA ARG A 152 -13.80 6.99 6.23
C ARG A 152 -13.16 7.96 5.24
N THR A 153 -13.84 9.06 4.93
CA THR A 153 -13.31 10.13 4.08
C THR A 153 -12.11 10.81 4.73
N GLU A 154 -12.20 11.14 6.02
CA GLU A 154 -11.10 11.77 6.76
C GLU A 154 -9.84 10.90 6.79
N LEU A 155 -9.97 9.60 7.05
CA LEU A 155 -8.84 8.66 7.02
C LEU A 155 -8.21 8.57 5.62
N SER A 156 -9.04 8.57 4.58
CA SER A 156 -8.57 8.54 3.19
C SER A 156 -7.79 9.81 2.83
N ASP A 157 -8.30 10.98 3.23
CA ASP A 157 -7.64 12.27 3.01
C ASP A 157 -6.33 12.39 3.80
N LEU A 158 -6.30 11.89 5.04
CA LEU A 158 -5.09 11.86 5.86
C LEU A 158 -4.03 10.92 5.27
N LEU A 159 -4.42 9.78 4.73
CA LEU A 159 -3.51 8.89 4.03
C LEU A 159 -2.93 9.56 2.79
N ASP A 160 -3.75 10.16 1.94
CA ASP A 160 -3.29 10.82 0.71
C ASP A 160 -2.30 11.97 1.01
N ARG A 161 -2.59 12.80 2.03
CA ARG A 161 -1.65 13.84 2.49
C ARG A 161 -0.33 13.27 2.98
N THR A 162 -0.37 12.15 3.70
CA THR A 162 0.83 11.48 4.21
C THR A 162 1.65 10.89 3.07
N VAL A 163 1.00 10.29 2.07
CA VAL A 163 1.64 9.82 0.84
C VAL A 163 2.34 10.98 0.14
N GLN A 164 1.68 12.13 -0.06
CA GLN A 164 2.29 13.29 -0.72
C GLN A 164 3.53 13.80 0.03
N GLU A 165 3.53 13.80 1.36
CA GLU A 165 4.71 14.14 2.17
C GLU A 165 5.84 13.11 1.98
N VAL A 166 5.52 11.81 1.94
CA VAL A 166 6.52 10.76 1.68
C VAL A 166 7.08 10.85 0.26
N GLU A 167 6.24 11.10 -0.75
CA GLU A 167 6.66 11.32 -2.14
C GLU A 167 7.58 12.56 -2.25
N HIS A 168 7.27 13.64 -1.53
CA HIS A 168 8.10 14.84 -1.48
C HIS A 168 9.46 14.60 -0.81
N ARG A 169 9.49 13.82 0.28
CA ARG A 169 10.74 13.37 0.90
C ARG A 169 11.56 12.54 -0.08
N LEU A 170 10.94 11.58 -0.77
CA LEU A 170 11.60 10.77 -1.81
C LEU A 170 12.20 11.63 -2.93
N ALA A 171 11.47 12.63 -3.42
CA ALA A 171 11.97 13.49 -4.49
C ALA A 171 13.11 14.43 -4.06
N LYS A 172 13.22 14.75 -2.76
CA LYS A 172 14.25 15.65 -2.21
C LYS A 172 15.57 14.96 -1.90
N TYR A 173 15.50 13.70 -1.49
CA TYR A 173 16.68 12.93 -1.17
C TYR A 173 17.05 12.11 -2.41
N ASP A 174 18.16 12.48 -3.04
CA ASP A 174 18.77 11.62 -4.04
C ASP A 174 19.33 10.39 -3.32
N PHE A 175 18.50 9.35 -3.21
CA PHE A 175 18.85 8.13 -2.52
C PHE A 175 19.83 7.25 -3.33
N ASP A 176 20.17 7.65 -4.57
CA ASP A 176 21.14 6.96 -5.43
C ASP A 176 22.55 6.96 -4.81
N ASP A 177 22.91 8.00 -4.07
CA ASP A 177 24.21 8.10 -3.39
C ASP A 177 24.32 7.22 -2.13
N LEU A 178 23.20 6.77 -1.55
CA LEU A 178 23.21 5.91 -0.35
C LEU A 178 23.42 4.42 -0.65
N TYR A 179 23.34 4.01 -1.93
CA TYR A 179 23.47 2.62 -2.35
C TYR A 179 24.61 2.36 -3.35
N THR A 180 25.41 3.37 -3.71
CA THR A 180 26.58 3.23 -4.61
C THR A 180 27.87 2.77 -3.91
N THR A 181 27.76 2.07 -2.77
CA THR A 181 28.89 1.34 -2.19
C THR A 181 28.45 -0.09 -1.95
N TRP A 182 28.70 -0.98 -2.92
CA TRP A 182 29.52 -2.20 -2.88
C TRP A 182 29.49 -2.89 -4.25
#